data_AF-A0A7Y2HCA9-F1
#
_entry.id   AF-A0A7Y2HCA9-F1
#
_cell.length_a   1.000
_cell.length_b   1.000
_cell.length_c   1.000
_cell.angle_alpha   90.00
_cell.angle_beta   90.00
_cell.angle_gamma   90.00
#
_symmetry.space_group_name_H-M   'P 1'
#
loop_
_entity.id
_entity.type
_entity.pdbx_description
1 polymer ?
#
loop_
_entity_poly.entity_id
_entity_poly.type
_entity_poly.pdbx_seq_one_letter_code
_entity_poly.pdbx_strand_id
1 'polypeptide(L)'
;MRYFFLLSAFLSISVSQIFSQEEKIYHWHPEKDAIIMISSGMLWGGSEYLKSVADKATPEDIMSLNRMDLWSIDRGATDNISLASANISDALLYGSLTLPALHLLAPKGREHTGVILAMTLESFLINDGITSFLKATTKRFRPFTYNPEVELEEKL
;
A
#
# COMPACT_ATOMS: atom_id res chain seq x y z
N MET A 1 -31.96 26.57 3.58
CA MET A 1 -31.83 26.37 5.04
C MET A 1 -31.34 24.98 5.45
N ARG A 2 -31.73 23.88 4.77
CA ARG A 2 -31.31 22.50 5.13
C ARG A 2 -29.79 22.24 5.07
N TYR A 3 -29.09 22.83 4.10
CA TYR A 3 -27.63 22.67 3.96
C TYR A 3 -26.81 23.54 4.93
N PHE A 4 -27.38 24.64 5.42
CA PHE A 4 -26.71 25.54 6.36
C PHE A 4 -26.53 24.88 7.73
N PHE A 5 -27.53 24.11 8.17
CA PHE A 5 -27.47 23.31 9.41
C PHE A 5 -26.46 22.16 9.33
N LEU A 6 -26.33 21.52 8.15
CA LEU A 6 -25.35 20.46 7.94
C LEU A 6 -23.91 21.01 7.91
N LEU A 7 -23.72 22.17 7.27
CA LEU A 7 -22.43 22.86 7.24
C LEU A 7 -22.03 23.37 8.63
N SER A 8 -22.97 23.91 9.41
CA SER A 8 -22.71 24.36 10.78
C SER A 8 -22.47 23.19 11.73
N ALA A 9 -23.17 22.07 11.57
CA ALA A 9 -22.91 20.86 12.36
C ALA A 9 -21.54 20.26 12.06
N PHE A 10 -21.11 20.27 10.78
CA PHE A 10 -19.78 19.83 10.37
C PHE A 10 -18.68 20.75 10.95
N LEU A 11 -18.87 22.07 10.92
CA LEU A 11 -17.93 23.02 11.53
C LEU A 11 -17.83 22.88 13.06
N SER A 12 -18.94 22.63 13.77
CA SER A 12 -18.97 22.49 15.22
C SER A 12 -18.24 21.22 15.73
N ILE A 13 -18.24 20.15 14.93
CA ILE A 13 -17.48 18.93 15.24
C ILE A 13 -15.96 19.21 15.13
N SER A 14 -15.53 20.07 14.22
CA SER A 14 -14.11 20.45 14.08
C SER A 14 -13.59 21.33 15.23
N VAL A 15 -14.44 22.20 15.82
CA VAL A 15 -14.02 23.12 16.90
C VAL A 15 -13.86 22.42 18.26
N SER A 16 -14.58 21.30 18.47
CA SER A 16 -14.51 20.52 19.71
C SER A 16 -13.16 19.79 19.92
N GLN A 17 -12.27 19.79 18.93
CA GLN A 17 -10.94 19.17 19.00
C GLN A 17 -9.86 20.09 19.61
N ILE A 18 -10.19 21.35 19.93
CA ILE A 18 -9.20 22.36 20.36
C ILE A 18 -8.79 22.22 21.85
N PHE A 19 -9.54 21.47 22.65
CA PHE A 19 -9.18 21.16 24.04
C PHE A 19 -8.58 19.74 24.16
N SER A 20 -7.39 19.52 23.60
CA SER A 20 -6.65 18.26 23.81
C SER A 20 -5.64 18.42 24.94
N GLN A 21 -5.74 17.52 25.92
CA GLN A 21 -4.79 17.34 27.03
C GLN A 21 -3.36 17.10 26.50
N GLU A 22 -2.36 17.42 27.33
CA GLU A 22 -0.93 17.20 27.09
C GLU A 22 -0.60 15.70 27.21
N GLU A 23 -1.12 14.89 26.30
CA GLU A 23 -0.87 13.45 26.26
C GLU A 23 0.21 13.15 25.21
N LYS A 24 1.15 12.27 25.58
CA LYS A 24 2.18 11.76 24.67
C LYS A 24 1.48 11.02 23.52
N ILE A 25 1.57 11.56 22.31
CA ILE A 25 0.79 11.07 21.16
C ILE A 25 1.28 9.69 20.69
N TYR A 26 2.59 9.43 20.74
CA TYR A 26 3.19 8.19 20.26
C TYR A 26 3.83 7.38 21.39
N HIS A 27 3.46 6.11 21.50
CA HIS A 27 3.94 5.21 22.55
C HIS A 27 4.92 4.17 21.99
N TRP A 28 6.21 4.50 22.04
CA TRP A 28 7.30 3.58 21.69
C TRP A 28 7.77 2.79 22.92
N HIS A 29 7.77 1.47 22.81
CA HIS A 29 8.26 0.48 23.76
C HIS A 29 9.50 -0.22 23.18
N PRO A 30 10.72 0.20 23.57
CA PRO A 30 11.96 -0.21 22.91
C PRO A 30 12.12 -1.71 22.67
N GLU A 31 11.74 -2.55 23.64
CA GLU A 31 11.83 -4.02 23.51
C GLU A 31 10.85 -4.58 22.46
N LYS A 32 9.59 -4.15 22.50
CA LYS A 32 8.55 -4.64 21.60
C LYS A 32 8.78 -4.17 20.18
N ASP A 33 9.08 -2.88 20.04
CA ASP A 33 9.27 -2.29 18.72
C ASP A 33 10.61 -2.74 18.09
N ALA A 34 11.67 -3.00 18.88
CA ALA A 34 12.87 -3.63 18.35
C ALA A 34 12.59 -5.04 17.78
N ILE A 35 11.76 -5.84 18.46
CA ILE A 35 11.35 -7.15 17.97
C ILE A 35 10.54 -7.02 16.67
N ILE A 36 9.61 -6.06 16.60
CA ILE A 36 8.79 -5.80 15.40
C ILE A 36 9.68 -5.35 14.24
N MET A 37 10.59 -4.41 14.47
CA MET A 37 11.56 -3.93 13.48
C MET A 37 12.43 -5.06 12.93
N ILE A 38 13.01 -5.90 13.80
CA ILE A 38 13.86 -7.01 13.36
C ILE A 38 13.03 -8.05 12.58
N SER A 39 11.85 -8.41 13.08
CA SER A 39 10.99 -9.41 12.46
C SER A 39 10.48 -8.95 11.09
N SER A 40 10.10 -7.67 10.98
CA SER A 40 9.67 -7.07 9.71
C SER A 40 10.81 -6.96 8.71
N GLY A 41 12.02 -6.61 9.15
CA GLY A 41 13.21 -6.61 8.31
C GLY A 41 13.57 -8.00 7.78
N MET A 42 13.47 -9.04 8.62
CA MET A 42 13.65 -10.43 8.21
C MET A 42 12.59 -10.89 7.22
N LEU A 43 11.31 -10.57 7.48
CA LEU A 43 10.21 -10.89 6.57
C LEU A 43 10.43 -10.24 5.21
N TRP A 44 10.73 -8.94 5.19
CA TRP A 44 10.98 -8.19 3.97
C TRP A 44 12.17 -8.76 3.19
N GLY A 45 13.34 -8.90 3.83
CA GLY A 45 14.53 -9.43 3.17
C GLY A 45 14.34 -10.86 2.65
N GLY A 46 13.69 -11.73 3.43
CA GLY A 46 13.34 -13.09 3.01
C GLY A 46 12.35 -13.10 1.83
N SER A 47 11.37 -12.20 1.84
CA SER A 47 10.39 -12.10 0.75
C SER A 47 11.01 -11.60 -0.56
N GLU A 48 11.93 -10.64 -0.49
CA GLU A 48 12.65 -10.12 -1.66
C GLU A 48 13.58 -11.18 -2.24
N TYR A 49 14.26 -11.96 -1.37
CA TYR A 49 15.02 -13.12 -1.80
C TYR A 49 14.13 -14.14 -2.54
N LEU A 50 13.00 -14.53 -1.95
CA LEU A 50 12.05 -15.46 -2.58
C LEU A 50 11.55 -14.95 -3.92
N LYS A 51 11.24 -13.66 -4.02
CA LYS A 51 10.82 -13.01 -5.27
C LYS A 51 11.93 -13.05 -6.33
N SER A 52 13.19 -12.87 -5.92
CA SER A 52 14.34 -12.88 -6.84
C SER A 52 14.63 -14.25 -7.46
N VAL A 53 14.30 -15.33 -6.74
CA VAL A 53 14.51 -16.71 -7.19
C VAL A 53 13.22 -17.35 -7.74
N ALA A 54 12.11 -16.63 -7.74
CA ALA A 54 10.85 -17.11 -8.29
C ALA A 54 10.93 -17.20 -9.82
N ASP A 55 10.34 -18.25 -10.38
CA ASP A 55 10.25 -18.42 -11.83
C ASP A 55 9.54 -17.24 -12.48
N LYS A 56 10.13 -16.74 -13.56
CA LYS A 56 9.52 -15.70 -14.39
C LYS A 56 8.47 -16.30 -15.30
N ALA A 57 7.48 -15.49 -15.65
CA ALA A 57 6.49 -15.85 -16.65
C ALA A 57 7.16 -16.14 -17.99
N THR A 58 6.76 -17.24 -18.63
CA THR A 58 7.18 -17.57 -19.99
C THR A 58 6.11 -17.14 -21.00
N PRO A 59 6.47 -16.90 -22.27
CA PRO A 59 5.49 -16.70 -23.34
C PRO A 59 4.43 -17.81 -23.39
N GLU A 60 4.84 -19.05 -23.18
CA GLU A 60 3.97 -20.23 -23.18
C GLU A 60 2.93 -20.16 -22.05
N ASP A 61 3.33 -19.72 -20.85
CA ASP A 61 2.41 -19.51 -19.73
C ASP A 61 1.32 -18.50 -20.11
N ILE A 62 1.71 -17.37 -20.70
CA ILE A 62 0.81 -16.28 -21.10
C ILE A 62 -0.15 -16.74 -22.21
N MET A 63 0.35 -17.47 -23.21
CA MET A 63 -0.47 -17.97 -24.32
C MET A 63 -1.49 -19.02 -23.88
N SER A 64 -1.27 -19.68 -22.73
CA SER A 64 -2.20 -20.66 -22.17
C SER A 64 -3.31 -20.04 -21.32
N LEU A 65 -3.25 -18.74 -21.02
CA LEU A 65 -4.20 -18.08 -20.13
C LEU A 65 -5.61 -17.97 -20.74
N ASN A 66 -6.62 -18.35 -19.96
CA ASN A 66 -8.02 -18.14 -20.32
C ASN A 66 -8.71 -17.25 -19.27
N ARG A 67 -9.36 -16.17 -19.74
CA ARG A 67 -10.14 -15.25 -18.89
C ARG A 67 -11.21 -15.97 -18.07
N MET A 68 -11.73 -17.09 -18.55
CA MET A 68 -12.75 -17.86 -17.84
C MET A 68 -12.22 -18.54 -16.56
N ASP A 69 -10.91 -18.68 -16.43
CA ASP A 69 -10.26 -19.22 -15.22
C ASP A 69 -10.16 -18.16 -14.10
N LEU A 70 -10.33 -16.88 -14.43
CA LEU A 70 -10.40 -15.81 -13.45
C LEU A 70 -11.73 -15.85 -12.67
N TRP A 71 -11.66 -15.40 -11.42
CA TRP A 71 -12.85 -15.15 -10.62
C TRP A 71 -13.71 -14.07 -11.29
N SER A 72 -15.03 -14.19 -11.18
CA SER A 72 -15.99 -13.32 -11.86
C SER A 72 -15.77 -11.82 -11.60
N ILE A 73 -15.27 -11.47 -10.41
CA ILE A 73 -14.97 -10.08 -10.03
C ILE A 73 -13.78 -9.49 -10.81
N ASP A 74 -12.81 -10.33 -11.20
CA ASP A 74 -11.59 -9.90 -11.90
C ASP A 74 -11.79 -9.83 -13.42
N ARG A 75 -12.77 -10.59 -13.95
CA ARG A 75 -13.00 -10.68 -15.40
C ARG A 75 -13.24 -9.31 -16.02
N GLY A 76 -13.97 -8.43 -15.34
CA GLY A 76 -14.20 -7.07 -15.83
C GLY A 76 -12.89 -6.31 -16.07
N ALA A 77 -11.87 -6.53 -15.23
CA ALA A 77 -10.61 -5.80 -15.32
C ALA A 77 -9.73 -6.21 -16.52
N THR A 78 -9.97 -7.35 -17.17
CA THR A 78 -9.17 -7.78 -18.34
C THR A 78 -9.29 -6.80 -19.51
N ASP A 79 -10.47 -6.19 -19.67
CA ASP A 79 -10.80 -5.36 -20.84
C ASP A 79 -10.77 -3.86 -20.50
N ASN A 80 -10.36 -3.49 -19.28
CA ASN A 80 -10.39 -2.11 -18.76
C ASN A 80 -8.97 -1.56 -18.56
N ILE A 81 -8.20 -1.49 -19.64
CA ILE A 81 -6.82 -1.01 -19.60
C ILE A 81 -6.81 0.50 -19.80
N SER A 82 -6.26 1.24 -18.84
CA SER A 82 -6.21 2.69 -18.86
C SER A 82 -4.88 3.19 -18.30
N LEU A 83 -4.10 3.84 -19.17
CA LEU A 83 -2.84 4.48 -18.80
C LEU A 83 -3.06 5.60 -17.78
N ALA A 84 -4.16 6.35 -17.88
CA ALA A 84 -4.50 7.39 -16.93
C ALA A 84 -4.73 6.82 -15.52
N SER A 85 -5.46 5.70 -15.42
CA SER A 85 -5.70 5.02 -14.14
C SER A 85 -4.41 4.46 -13.55
N ALA A 86 -3.52 3.90 -14.38
CA ALA A 86 -2.20 3.44 -13.95
C ALA A 86 -1.38 4.60 -13.37
N ASN A 87 -1.28 5.72 -14.08
CA ASN A 87 -0.53 6.89 -13.63
C ASN A 87 -1.08 7.49 -12.32
N ILE A 88 -2.41 7.56 -12.16
CA ILE A 88 -3.04 8.04 -10.92
C ILE A 88 -2.73 7.07 -9.77
N SER A 89 -2.82 5.76 -10.01
CA SER A 89 -2.49 4.75 -9.01
C SER A 89 -1.04 4.86 -8.54
N ASP A 90 -0.10 5.06 -9.47
CA ASP A 90 1.31 5.25 -9.16
C ASP A 90 1.54 6.54 -8.36
N ALA A 91 0.88 7.64 -8.75
CA ALA A 91 0.93 8.89 -8.00
C ALA A 91 0.39 8.73 -6.56
N LEU A 92 -0.70 7.98 -6.37
CA LEU A 92 -1.24 7.68 -5.05
C LEU A 92 -0.29 6.80 -4.23
N LEU A 93 0.31 5.78 -4.84
CA LEU A 93 1.28 4.91 -4.19
C LEU A 93 2.48 5.71 -3.69
N TYR A 94 3.15 6.45 -4.57
CA TYR A 94 4.31 7.26 -4.20
C TYR A 94 3.93 8.40 -3.25
N GLY A 95 2.76 9.01 -3.44
CA GLY A 95 2.22 10.00 -2.52
C GLY A 95 2.00 9.45 -1.12
N SER A 96 1.52 8.21 -1.00
CA SER A 96 1.26 7.56 0.30
C SER A 96 2.51 7.44 1.17
N LEU A 97 3.69 7.24 0.55
CA LEU A 97 4.98 7.19 1.26
C LEU A 97 5.34 8.52 1.93
N THR A 98 4.78 9.63 1.45
CA THR A 98 5.04 10.97 2.01
C THR A 98 4.05 11.36 3.11
N LEU A 99 2.92 10.66 3.23
CA LEU A 99 1.88 11.00 4.20
C LEU A 99 2.36 11.02 5.66
N PRO A 100 3.26 10.11 6.11
CA PRO A 100 3.79 10.18 7.48
C PRO A 100 4.54 11.48 7.78
N ALA A 101 5.12 12.14 6.77
CA ALA A 101 5.80 13.42 6.94
C ALA A 101 4.83 14.57 7.32
N LEU A 102 3.53 14.42 7.06
CA LEU A 102 2.52 15.40 7.49
C LEU A 102 2.47 15.56 9.01
N HIS A 103 2.84 14.53 9.78
CA HIS A 103 2.92 14.63 11.23
C HIS A 103 3.95 15.65 11.69
N LEU A 104 4.99 15.92 10.89
CA LEU A 104 6.05 16.88 11.20
C LEU A 104 5.62 18.34 11.02
N LEU A 105 4.46 18.59 10.41
CA LEU A 105 3.86 19.94 10.34
C LEU A 105 3.43 20.43 11.73
N ALA A 106 3.05 19.52 12.63
CA ALA A 106 2.66 19.84 13.99
C ALA A 106 3.89 19.92 14.92
N PRO A 107 3.96 20.90 15.85
CA PRO A 107 5.03 20.97 16.86
C PRO A 107 5.24 19.67 17.63
N LYS A 108 4.14 19.05 18.09
CA LYS A 108 4.17 17.78 18.83
C LYS A 108 4.72 16.60 18.00
N GLY A 109 4.53 16.61 16.68
CA GLY A 109 5.08 15.55 15.82
C GLY A 109 6.60 15.69 15.67
N ARG A 110 7.13 16.92 15.64
CA ARG A 110 8.57 17.18 15.54
C ARG A 110 9.34 16.66 16.76
N GLU A 111 8.74 16.70 17.94
CA GLU A 111 9.30 16.12 19.18
C GLU A 111 9.44 14.58 19.12
N HIS A 112 8.70 13.94 18.22
CA HIS A 112 8.67 12.47 18.07
C HIS A 112 9.11 11.99 16.68
N THR A 113 9.90 12.79 15.97
CA THR A 113 10.35 12.48 14.59
C THR A 113 10.96 11.08 14.48
N GLY A 114 11.82 10.68 15.42
CA GLY A 114 12.44 9.34 15.40
C GLY A 114 11.43 8.20 15.51
N VAL A 115 10.40 8.36 16.35
CA VAL A 115 9.34 7.35 16.51
C VAL A 115 8.48 7.27 15.25
N ILE A 116 8.11 8.42 14.67
CA ILE A 116 7.36 8.49 13.41
C ILE A 116 8.12 7.78 12.28
N LEU A 117 9.43 8.03 12.16
CA LEU A 117 10.27 7.39 11.14
C LEU A 117 10.37 5.87 11.37
N ALA A 118 10.54 5.44 12.62
CA ALA A 118 10.63 4.01 12.94
C ALA A 118 9.32 3.28 12.60
N MET A 119 8.17 3.82 13.01
CA MET A 119 6.84 3.27 12.68
C MET A 119 6.58 3.25 11.17
N THR A 120 7.04 4.29 10.46
CA THR A 120 6.92 4.38 8.99
C THR A 120 7.73 3.26 8.32
N LEU A 121 8.95 3.04 8.80
CA LEU A 121 9.82 1.98 8.28
C LEU A 121 9.24 0.59 8.58
N GLU A 122 8.75 0.33 9.79
CA GLU A 122 8.07 -0.92 10.14
C GLU A 122 6.85 -1.17 9.24
N SER A 123 6.03 -0.14 9.02
CA SER A 123 4.85 -0.22 8.15
C SER A 123 5.25 -0.58 6.72
N PHE A 124 6.32 0.02 6.20
CA PHE A 124 6.87 -0.30 4.90
C PHE A 124 7.35 -1.76 4.82
N LEU A 125 8.20 -2.18 5.76
CA LEU A 125 8.80 -3.52 5.79
C LEU A 125 7.73 -4.62 5.89
N ILE A 126 6.72 -4.43 6.75
CA ILE A 126 5.62 -5.38 6.90
C ILE A 126 4.78 -5.43 5.62
N ASN A 127 4.34 -4.27 5.12
CA ASN A 127 3.44 -4.22 3.98
C ASN A 127 4.08 -4.76 2.70
N ASP A 128 5.29 -4.31 2.39
CA ASP A 128 6.03 -4.79 1.22
C ASP A 128 6.48 -6.23 1.41
N GLY A 129 6.92 -6.61 2.62
CA GLY A 129 7.35 -7.98 2.93
C GLY A 129 6.24 -9.03 2.73
N ILE A 130 5.04 -8.77 3.27
CA ILE A 130 3.88 -9.66 3.05
C ILE A 130 3.50 -9.69 1.57
N THR A 131 3.48 -8.53 0.91
CA THR A 131 3.08 -8.42 -0.48
C THR A 131 4.04 -9.17 -1.41
N SER A 132 5.35 -8.98 -1.24
CA SER A 132 6.39 -9.67 -2.02
C SER A 132 6.40 -11.17 -1.76
N PHE A 133 6.18 -11.60 -0.51
CA PHE A 133 6.06 -13.01 -0.17
C PHE A 133 4.88 -13.66 -0.91
N LEU A 134 3.72 -13.02 -0.88
CA LEU A 134 2.54 -13.52 -1.59
C LEU A 134 2.74 -13.51 -3.12
N LYS A 135 3.38 -12.48 -3.68
CA LYS A 135 3.71 -12.43 -5.11
C LYS A 135 4.62 -13.59 -5.53
N ALA A 136 5.66 -13.86 -4.74
CA ALA A 136 6.61 -14.94 -5.02
C ALA A 136 6.00 -16.34 -4.91
N THR A 137 5.08 -16.53 -3.97
CA THR A 137 4.49 -17.85 -3.67
C THR A 137 3.25 -18.18 -4.50
N THR A 138 2.36 -17.20 -4.72
CA THR A 138 1.10 -17.44 -5.44
C THR A 138 1.24 -17.36 -6.95
N LYS A 139 2.23 -16.61 -7.46
CA LYS A 139 2.50 -16.43 -8.90
C LYS A 139 1.26 -16.10 -9.74
N ARG A 140 0.30 -15.36 -9.16
CA ARG A 140 -0.95 -15.00 -9.85
C ARG A 140 -0.70 -13.92 -10.91
N PHE A 141 -1.11 -14.19 -12.14
CA PHE A 141 -1.10 -13.23 -13.22
C PHE A 141 -2.11 -12.09 -13.02
N ARG A 142 -1.78 -10.88 -13.48
CA ARG A 142 -2.66 -9.71 -13.40
C ARG A 142 -3.76 -9.80 -14.46
N PRO A 143 -4.99 -9.32 -14.22
CA PRO A 143 -6.09 -9.48 -15.17
C PRO A 143 -5.79 -9.05 -16.62
N PHE A 144 -5.01 -7.99 -16.84
CA PHE A 144 -4.69 -7.54 -18.20
C PHE A 144 -3.84 -8.55 -19.01
N THR A 145 -3.12 -9.48 -18.37
CA THR A 145 -2.32 -10.48 -19.09
C THR A 145 -3.19 -11.50 -19.84
N TYR A 146 -4.45 -11.64 -19.43
CA TYR A 146 -5.45 -12.52 -20.05
C TYR A 146 -6.11 -11.88 -21.29
N ASN A 147 -5.84 -10.60 -21.58
CA ASN A 147 -6.44 -9.90 -22.71
C ASN A 147 -5.64 -10.20 -24.00
N PRO A 148 -6.24 -10.81 -25.03
CA PRO A 148 -5.55 -11.14 -26.28
C PRO A 148 -5.13 -9.90 -27.11
N GLU A 149 -5.72 -8.73 -26.87
CA GLU A 149 -5.44 -7.49 -27.60
C GLU A 149 -4.16 -6.78 -27.11
N VAL A 150 -3.67 -7.15 -25.92
CA VAL A 150 -2.43 -6.59 -25.34
C VAL A 150 -1.22 -7.33 -25.92
N GLU A 151 -0.21 -6.56 -26.34
CA GLU A 151 1.03 -7.11 -26.88
C GLU A 151 1.76 -7.98 -25.85
N LEU A 152 2.44 -9.03 -26.31
CA LEU A 152 3.14 -9.96 -25.42
C LEU A 152 4.24 -9.27 -24.60
N GLU A 153 4.91 -8.28 -25.19
CA GLU A 153 5.96 -7.50 -24.50
C GLU A 153 5.42 -6.75 -23.28
N GLU A 154 4.18 -6.28 -23.30
CA GLU A 154 3.56 -5.61 -22.16
C GLU A 154 3.11 -6.58 -21.04
N LYS A 155 3.09 -7.89 -21.30
CA LYS A 155 2.58 -8.92 -20.37
C LYS A 155 3.67 -9.64 -19.56
N LEU A 156 4.92 -9.59 -20.00
CA LEU A 156 6.07 -10.29 -19.43
C LEU A 156 6.86 -9.39 -18.46
#